data_AF-A0A2K9CBB7-F1
#
_entry.id   AF-A0A2K9CBB7-F1
#
_cell.length_a   1.000
_cell.length_b   1.000
_cell.length_c   1.000
_cell.angle_alpha   90.00
_cell.angle_beta   90.00
_cell.angle_gamma   90.00
#
_symmetry.space_group_name_H-M   'P 1'
#
loop_
_entity.id
_entity.type
_entity.pdbx_description
1 polymer ?
#
loop_
_entity_poly.entity_id
_entity_poly.type
_entity_poly.pdbx_seq_one_letter_code
_entity_poly.pdbx_strand_id
1 'polypeptide(L)'
;MTALFSPYIGLMKTLIKAWNLDSKPIQITLVSASIGFGIAGVLASMNRSGMLPTGAFGYVEGTAVAAAIISGVLTLGVLAYMELLAGQAQEEKIQTVEQRVREHPEKPQLAWDLARVKLESYLDRNLSQVQSIYWLTLVVMLCGFGFVSYGLYQVSESAEKLPVSVVASASGVLISFIGGSFLVIYRSILAQSKGYVSVLERINAVGMAVQVIATIPESDLELKNKGKAALAEQLLKLYAEPSTSKKANKTKKKP
;
A
#
# COMPACT_ATOMS: atom_id res chain seq x y z
N MET A 1 10.83 -17.70 5.87
CA MET A 1 10.15 -17.32 7.13
C MET A 1 10.02 -15.81 7.31
N THR A 2 10.97 -14.97 6.89
CA THR A 2 10.92 -13.50 7.01
C THR A 2 9.81 -12.80 6.20
N ALA A 3 9.40 -13.36 5.05
CA ALA A 3 8.33 -12.79 4.22
C ALA A 3 6.92 -12.84 4.86
N LEU A 4 6.66 -13.83 5.73
CA LEU A 4 5.37 -13.99 6.41
C LEU A 4 5.18 -12.98 7.56
N PHE A 5 6.27 -12.50 8.18
CA PHE A 5 6.23 -11.54 9.28
C PHE A 5 6.40 -10.08 8.84
N SER A 6 6.88 -9.84 7.62
CA SER A 6 7.00 -8.50 7.02
C SER A 6 5.77 -7.61 7.23
N PRO A 7 4.52 -8.07 6.98
CA PRO A 7 3.32 -7.24 7.21
C PRO A 7 3.11 -6.85 8.68
N TYR A 8 3.32 -7.78 9.62
CA TYR A 8 3.17 -7.50 11.05
C TYR A 8 4.24 -6.55 11.57
N ILE A 9 5.48 -6.70 11.07
CA ILE A 9 6.58 -5.79 11.39
C ILE A 9 6.28 -4.38 10.87
N GLY A 10 5.65 -4.25 9.70
CA GLY A 10 5.20 -2.98 9.15
C GLY A 10 4.16 -2.29 10.04
N LEU A 11 3.11 -3.02 10.44
CA LEU A 11 2.10 -2.50 11.38
C LEU A 11 2.70 -2.08 12.71
N MET A 12 3.54 -2.92 13.30
CA MET A 12 4.21 -2.62 14.57
C MET A 12 5.10 -1.39 14.46
N LYS A 13 5.86 -1.24 13.37
CA LYS A 13 6.65 -0.03 13.12
C LYS A 13 5.78 1.21 13.00
N THR A 14 4.65 1.13 12.30
CA THR A 14 3.72 2.26 12.18
C THR A 14 3.08 2.63 13.51
N LEU A 15 2.69 1.64 14.32
CA LEU A 15 2.15 1.86 15.66
C LEU A 15 3.20 2.45 16.63
N ILE A 16 4.45 1.98 16.58
CA ILE A 16 5.56 2.54 17.36
C ILE A 16 5.87 3.97 16.90
N LYS A 17 5.86 4.22 15.59
CA LYS A 17 6.03 5.58 15.05
C LYS A 17 4.89 6.49 15.48
N ALA A 18 3.64 5.99 15.48
CA ALA A 18 2.46 6.72 15.94
C ALA A 18 2.54 7.04 17.44
N TRP A 19 3.07 6.12 18.24
CA TRP A 19 3.33 6.34 19.66
C TRP A 19 4.36 7.44 19.91
N ASN A 20 5.43 7.46 19.11
CA ASN A 20 6.52 8.44 19.23
C ASN A 20 6.18 9.81 18.64
N LEU A 21 5.02 9.99 17.99
CA LEU A 21 4.54 11.31 17.63
C LEU A 21 4.06 12.03 18.89
N ASP A 22 4.44 13.31 19.02
CA ASP A 22 4.08 14.16 20.17
C ASP A 22 2.59 14.60 20.16
N SER A 23 1.74 13.85 19.46
CA SER A 23 0.31 14.12 19.38
C SER A 23 -0.46 13.29 20.41
N LYS A 24 -0.78 13.94 21.53
CA LYS A 24 -1.65 13.41 22.60
C LYS A 24 -2.91 12.68 22.10
N PRO A 25 -3.67 13.16 21.09
CA PRO A 25 -4.86 12.44 20.63
C PRO A 25 -4.56 11.09 19.97
N ILE A 26 -3.43 10.94 19.26
CA ILE A 26 -3.05 9.65 18.66
C ILE A 26 -2.72 8.65 19.76
N GLN A 27 -1.90 9.05 20.74
CA GLN A 27 -1.51 8.19 21.85
C GLN A 27 -2.74 7.73 22.66
N ILE A 28 -3.66 8.63 22.99
CA ILE A 28 -4.90 8.28 23.70
C ILE A 28 -5.75 7.28 22.90
N THR A 29 -5.89 7.51 21.59
CA THR A 29 -6.66 6.60 20.72
C THR A 29 -6.01 5.21 20.68
N LEU A 30 -4.68 5.14 20.58
CA LEU A 30 -3.92 3.88 20.56
C LEU A 30 -4.07 3.12 21.88
N VAL A 31 -3.95 3.80 23.02
CA VAL A 31 -4.18 3.22 24.36
C VAL A 31 -5.61 2.70 24.47
N SER A 32 -6.60 3.48 24.04
CA SER A 32 -8.01 3.07 24.12
C SER A 32 -8.30 1.82 23.27
N ALA A 33 -7.71 1.72 22.07
CA ALA A 33 -7.82 0.54 21.22
C ALA A 33 -7.11 -0.68 21.85
N SER A 34 -5.93 -0.50 22.45
CA SER A 34 -5.22 -1.58 23.14
C SER A 34 -5.99 -2.10 24.37
N ILE A 35 -6.57 -1.19 25.16
CA ILE A 35 -7.44 -1.55 26.30
C ILE A 35 -8.67 -2.31 25.80
N GLY A 36 -9.32 -1.83 24.73
CA GLY A 36 -10.50 -2.49 24.17
C GLY A 36 -10.23 -3.90 23.65
N PHE A 37 -9.09 -4.14 22.98
CA PHE A 37 -8.64 -5.49 22.62
C PHE A 37 -8.34 -6.35 23.86
N GLY A 38 -7.74 -5.77 24.90
CA GLY A 38 -7.51 -6.45 26.18
C GLY A 38 -8.80 -6.90 26.85
N ILE A 39 -9.80 -6.01 26.93
CA ILE A 39 -11.13 -6.32 27.49
C ILE A 39 -11.80 -7.41 26.66
N ALA A 40 -11.81 -7.30 25.34
CA ALA A 40 -12.38 -8.33 24.47
C ALA A 40 -11.71 -9.70 24.67
N GLY A 41 -10.38 -9.72 24.79
CA GLY A 41 -9.62 -10.96 25.03
C GLY A 41 -9.92 -11.58 26.39
N VAL A 42 -10.02 -10.78 27.45
CA VAL A 42 -10.37 -11.25 28.79
C VAL A 42 -11.79 -11.81 28.82
N LEU A 43 -12.76 -11.10 28.25
CA LEU A 43 -14.16 -11.56 28.19
C LEU A 43 -14.28 -12.87 27.40
N ALA A 44 -13.60 -13.00 26.26
CA ALA A 44 -13.57 -14.23 25.50
C ALA A 44 -12.90 -15.39 26.26
N SER A 45 -11.84 -15.10 27.02
CA SER A 45 -11.15 -16.10 27.85
C SER A 45 -12.00 -16.58 29.02
N MET A 46 -12.70 -15.67 29.72
CA MET A 46 -13.63 -15.98 30.80
C MET A 46 -14.84 -16.78 30.31
N ASN A 47 -15.30 -16.50 29.10
CA ASN A 47 -16.35 -17.28 28.44
C ASN A 47 -15.90 -18.73 28.21
N ARG A 48 -14.67 -18.91 27.70
CA ARG A 48 -14.11 -20.24 27.42
C ARG A 48 -13.81 -21.05 28.68
N SER A 49 -13.46 -20.40 29.79
CA SER A 49 -13.17 -21.10 31.06
C SER A 49 -14.42 -21.51 31.84
N GLY A 50 -15.63 -21.16 31.36
CA GLY A 50 -16.89 -21.49 32.05
C GLY A 50 -17.07 -20.74 33.37
N MET A 51 -16.31 -19.67 33.60
CA MET A 51 -16.41 -18.85 34.82
C MET A 51 -17.64 -17.95 34.86
N LEU A 52 -18.39 -17.86 33.74
CA LEU A 52 -19.55 -17.00 33.62
C LEU A 52 -20.86 -17.79 33.87
N PRO A 53 -21.88 -17.17 34.49
CA PRO A 53 -23.19 -17.79 34.67
C PRO A 53 -23.84 -18.13 33.32
N THR A 54 -24.54 -19.26 33.23
CA THR A 54 -25.19 -19.77 31.99
C THR A 54 -26.13 -18.76 31.30
N GLY A 55 -26.72 -17.81 32.03
CA GLY A 55 -27.54 -16.74 31.44
C GLY A 55 -26.77 -15.52 30.89
N ALA A 56 -25.48 -15.39 31.20
CA ALA A 56 -24.65 -14.25 30.80
C ALA A 56 -23.90 -14.47 29.47
N PHE A 57 -23.82 -15.71 28.99
CA PHE A 57 -23.01 -16.10 27.82
C PHE A 57 -23.31 -15.25 26.57
N GLY A 58 -24.59 -15.10 26.20
CA GLY A 58 -24.96 -14.34 25.00
C GLY A 58 -24.63 -12.84 25.07
N TYR A 59 -24.74 -12.24 26.27
CA TYR A 59 -24.42 -10.82 26.46
C TYR A 59 -22.90 -10.57 26.49
N VAL A 60 -22.13 -11.48 27.11
CA VAL A 60 -20.68 -11.35 27.20
C VAL A 60 -20.01 -11.58 25.85
N GLU A 61 -20.49 -12.53 25.06
CA GLU A 61 -19.98 -12.75 23.71
C GLU A 61 -20.26 -11.55 22.79
N GLY A 62 -21.49 -11.02 22.82
CA GLY A 62 -21.85 -9.84 22.03
C GLY A 62 -21.04 -8.60 22.40
N THR A 63 -20.78 -8.37 23.69
CA THR A 63 -19.97 -7.24 24.15
C THR A 63 -18.49 -7.39 23.82
N ALA A 64 -17.94 -8.60 23.89
CA ALA A 64 -16.55 -8.88 23.49
C ALA A 64 -16.34 -8.63 21.98
N VAL A 65 -17.27 -9.10 21.15
CA VAL A 65 -17.24 -8.86 19.70
C VAL A 65 -17.37 -7.36 19.38
N ALA A 66 -18.31 -6.66 20.01
CA ALA A 66 -18.48 -5.22 19.81
C ALA A 66 -17.22 -4.43 20.22
N ALA A 67 -16.61 -4.77 21.36
CA ALA A 67 -15.37 -4.15 21.83
C ALA A 67 -14.19 -4.39 20.86
N ALA A 68 -14.07 -5.60 20.31
CA ALA A 68 -13.05 -5.93 19.31
C ALA A 68 -13.25 -5.14 18.01
N ILE A 69 -14.50 -5.01 17.53
CA ILE A 69 -14.82 -4.23 16.33
C ILE A 69 -14.47 -2.75 16.53
N ILE A 70 -14.91 -2.15 17.64
CA ILE A 70 -14.62 -0.74 17.95
C ILE A 70 -13.11 -0.51 18.01
N SER A 71 -12.37 -1.40 18.68
CA SER A 71 -10.91 -1.31 18.79
C SER A 71 -10.21 -1.45 17.43
N GLY A 72 -10.72 -2.33 16.56
CA GLY A 72 -10.27 -2.46 15.18
C GLY A 72 -10.49 -1.19 14.36
N VAL A 73 -11.68 -0.59 14.44
CA VAL A 73 -12.02 0.66 13.74
C VAL A 73 -11.14 1.82 14.23
N LEU A 74 -10.93 1.95 15.53
CA LEU A 74 -10.04 2.98 16.09
C LEU A 74 -8.60 2.80 15.61
N THR A 75 -8.12 1.56 15.58
CA THR A 75 -6.77 1.24 15.06
C THR A 75 -6.65 1.61 13.58
N LEU A 76 -7.65 1.28 12.76
CA LEU A 76 -7.69 1.65 11.35
C LEU A 76 -7.74 3.18 11.16
N GLY A 77 -8.50 3.89 11.99
CA GLY A 77 -8.56 5.35 11.98
C GLY A 77 -7.21 5.99 12.27
N VAL A 78 -6.46 5.48 13.25
CA VAL A 78 -5.09 5.93 13.55
C VAL A 78 -4.17 5.68 12.36
N LEU A 79 -4.22 4.50 11.75
CA LEU A 79 -3.38 4.16 10.60
C LEU A 79 -3.66 5.08 9.41
N ALA A 80 -4.94 5.35 9.11
CA ALA A 80 -5.33 6.28 8.06
C ALA A 80 -4.84 7.71 8.34
N TYR A 81 -4.95 8.17 9.60
CA TYR A 81 -4.47 9.50 9.99
C TYR A 81 -2.94 9.64 9.86
N MET A 82 -2.18 8.59 10.20
CA MET A 82 -0.73 8.56 10.02
C MET A 82 -0.31 8.69 8.56
N GLU A 83 -1.07 8.07 7.66
CA GLU A 83 -0.83 8.14 6.21
C GLU A 83 -1.09 9.56 5.68
N LEU A 84 -2.12 10.25 6.21
CA LEU A 84 -2.38 11.66 5.90
C LEU A 84 -1.24 12.57 6.35
N LEU A 85 -0.73 12.39 7.58
CA LEU A 85 0.41 13.16 8.10
C LEU A 85 1.68 12.94 7.27
N ALA A 86 1.95 11.70 6.88
CA ALA A 86 3.09 11.38 6.01
C ALA A 86 2.96 12.07 4.64
N GLY A 87 1.74 12.13 4.10
CA GLY A 87 1.45 12.85 2.85
C GLY A 87 1.77 14.34 2.94
N GLN A 88 1.40 15.00 4.05
CA GLN A 88 1.68 16.43 4.26
C GLN A 88 3.18 16.74 4.30
N ALA A 89 3.97 15.94 5.01
CA ALA A 89 5.43 16.13 5.07
C ALA A 89 6.11 15.99 3.69
N GLN A 90 5.60 15.09 2.85
CA GLN A 90 6.10 14.92 1.49
C GLN A 90 5.73 16.10 0.59
N GLU A 91 4.51 16.64 0.74
CA GLU A 91 4.03 17.84 0.05
C GLU A 91 4.89 19.06 0.39
N GLU A 92 5.21 19.25 1.68
CA GLU A 92 6.07 20.33 2.15
C GLU A 92 7.47 20.23 1.54
N LYS A 93 8.04 19.03 1.47
CA LYS A 93 9.33 18.80 0.79
C LYS A 93 9.27 19.18 -0.70
N ILE A 94 8.18 18.88 -1.40
CA ILE A 94 7.99 19.31 -2.79
C ILE A 94 7.90 20.84 -2.89
N GLN A 95 7.16 21.49 -2.00
CA GLN A 95 7.00 22.95 -1.97
C GLN A 95 8.34 23.67 -1.74
N THR A 96 9.18 23.19 -0.81
CA THR A 96 10.50 23.79 -0.56
C THR A 96 11.44 23.66 -1.77
N VAL A 97 11.39 22.55 -2.51
CA VAL A 97 12.16 22.38 -3.75
C VAL A 97 11.58 23.28 -4.84
N GLU A 98 10.26 23.38 -4.94
CA GLU A 98 9.58 24.24 -5.92
C GLU A 98 9.90 25.72 -5.68
N GLN A 99 9.93 26.16 -4.43
CA GLN A 99 10.30 27.53 -4.07
C GLN A 99 11.75 27.83 -4.47
N ARG A 100 12.69 26.91 -4.21
CA ARG A 100 14.10 27.06 -4.65
C ARG A 100 14.24 27.18 -6.17
N VAL A 101 13.41 26.47 -6.94
CA VAL A 101 13.36 26.63 -8.40
C VAL A 101 12.81 28.00 -8.81
N ARG A 102 11.80 28.51 -8.13
CA ARG A 102 11.23 29.85 -8.40
C ARG A 102 12.21 30.97 -8.08
N GLU A 103 13.00 30.82 -7.02
CA GLU A 103 14.02 31.79 -6.59
C GLU A 103 15.25 31.77 -7.52
N HIS A 104 15.53 30.64 -8.17
CA HIS A 104 16.68 30.46 -9.07
C HIS A 104 16.30 29.75 -10.38
N PRO A 105 15.46 30.37 -11.24
CA PRO A 105 15.01 29.76 -12.50
C PRO A 105 16.16 29.53 -13.49
N GLU A 106 17.27 30.25 -13.32
CA GLU A 106 18.47 30.15 -14.15
C GLU A 106 19.30 28.89 -13.90
N LYS A 107 18.97 28.08 -12.89
CA LYS A 107 19.71 26.86 -12.52
C LYS A 107 18.95 25.60 -12.97
N PRO A 108 19.32 24.97 -14.11
CA PRO A 108 18.63 23.77 -14.62
C PRO A 108 18.66 22.58 -13.66
N GLN A 109 19.69 22.50 -12.80
CA GLN A 109 19.81 21.44 -11.78
C GLN A 109 18.63 21.44 -10.80
N LEU A 110 18.14 22.62 -10.40
CA LEU A 110 17.01 22.71 -9.49
C LEU A 110 15.70 22.23 -10.12
N ALA A 111 15.49 22.53 -11.41
CA ALA A 111 14.33 22.05 -12.15
C ALA A 111 14.36 20.51 -12.31
N TRP A 112 15.54 19.95 -12.53
CA TRP A 112 15.75 18.50 -12.56
C TRP A 112 15.46 17.85 -11.20
N ASP A 113 15.97 18.44 -10.11
CA ASP A 113 15.73 17.95 -8.75
C ASP A 113 14.24 18.00 -8.38
N LEU A 114 13.53 19.07 -8.77
CA LEU A 114 12.09 19.17 -8.59
C LEU A 114 11.35 18.06 -9.36
N ALA A 115 11.71 17.83 -10.61
CA ALA A 115 11.11 16.77 -11.43
C ALA A 115 11.36 15.39 -10.82
N ARG A 116 12.57 15.13 -10.33
CA ARG A 116 12.93 13.89 -9.64
C ARG A 116 12.12 13.69 -8.36
N VAL A 117 12.06 14.69 -7.48
CA VAL A 117 11.32 14.58 -6.20
C VAL A 117 9.82 14.39 -6.44
N LYS A 118 9.24 15.09 -7.42
CA LYS A 118 7.83 14.88 -7.81
C LYS A 118 7.63 13.46 -8.31
N LEU A 119 8.51 12.96 -9.18
CA LEU A 119 8.43 11.59 -9.68
C LEU A 119 8.55 10.55 -8.56
N GLU A 120 9.56 10.67 -7.68
CA GLU A 120 9.73 9.80 -6.51
C GLU A 120 8.46 9.78 -5.66
N SER A 121 7.87 10.95 -5.38
CA SER A 121 6.60 11.05 -4.65
C SER A 121 5.43 10.35 -5.36
N TYR A 122 5.29 10.51 -6.68
CA TYR A 122 4.27 9.78 -7.44
C TYR A 122 4.48 8.26 -7.37
N LEU A 123 5.73 7.80 -7.43
CA LEU A 123 6.07 6.38 -7.32
C LEU A 123 5.78 5.83 -5.93
N ASP A 124 6.18 6.54 -4.89
CA ASP A 124 5.91 6.17 -3.50
C ASP A 124 4.41 6.08 -3.23
N ARG A 125 3.63 7.04 -3.74
CA ARG A 125 2.16 7.01 -3.64
C ARG A 125 1.58 5.80 -4.35
N ASN A 126 2.06 5.48 -5.55
CA ASN A 126 1.60 4.31 -6.29
C ASN A 126 1.95 3.02 -5.54
N LEU A 127 3.19 2.87 -5.06
CA LEU A 127 3.63 1.72 -4.27
C LEU A 127 2.81 1.56 -2.98
N SER A 128 2.54 2.65 -2.26
CA SER A 128 1.68 2.61 -1.08
C SER A 128 0.25 2.17 -1.44
N GLN A 129 -0.30 2.65 -2.56
CA GLN A 129 -1.62 2.24 -3.04
C GLN A 129 -1.68 0.74 -3.35
N VAL A 130 -0.63 0.19 -3.96
CA VAL A 130 -0.50 -1.25 -4.20
C VAL A 130 -0.49 -2.03 -2.88
N GLN A 131 0.29 -1.56 -1.92
CA GLN A 131 0.39 -2.17 -0.60
C GLN A 131 -0.95 -2.11 0.15
N SER A 132 -1.68 -1.00 0.08
CA SER A 132 -3.00 -0.83 0.69
C SER A 132 -4.06 -1.72 0.04
N ILE A 133 -4.02 -1.87 -1.29
CA ILE A 133 -4.86 -2.85 -2.00
C ILE A 133 -4.54 -4.25 -1.48
N TYR A 134 -3.27 -4.65 -1.45
CA TYR A 134 -2.84 -5.94 -0.91
C TYR A 134 -3.35 -6.19 0.51
N TRP A 135 -3.27 -5.20 1.40
CA TRP A 135 -3.77 -5.32 2.76
C TRP A 135 -5.29 -5.49 2.82
N LEU A 136 -6.01 -4.70 2.04
CA LEU A 136 -7.46 -4.84 1.92
C LEU A 136 -7.84 -6.24 1.42
N THR A 137 -7.09 -6.79 0.45
CA THR A 137 -7.34 -8.15 -0.05
C THR A 137 -7.16 -9.20 1.03
N LEU A 138 -6.09 -9.06 1.83
CA LEU A 138 -5.76 -9.98 2.91
C LEU A 138 -6.84 -9.94 3.99
N VAL A 139 -7.31 -8.75 4.38
CA VAL A 139 -8.41 -8.59 5.34
C VAL A 139 -9.70 -9.20 4.79
N VAL A 140 -10.06 -8.91 3.55
CA VAL A 140 -11.26 -9.48 2.91
C VAL A 140 -11.17 -11.01 2.83
N MET A 141 -9.99 -11.57 2.53
CA MET A 141 -9.77 -13.01 2.48
C MET A 141 -9.87 -13.64 3.87
N LEU A 142 -9.32 -13.01 4.91
CA LEU A 142 -9.47 -13.45 6.30
C LEU A 142 -10.92 -13.40 6.76
N CYS A 143 -11.64 -12.33 6.45
CA CYS A 143 -13.07 -12.21 6.75
C CYS A 143 -13.87 -13.29 6.01
N GLY A 144 -13.60 -13.49 4.71
CA GLY A 144 -14.24 -14.53 3.91
C GLY A 144 -13.99 -15.92 4.50
N PHE A 145 -12.74 -16.24 4.84
CA PHE A 145 -12.38 -17.48 5.51
C PHE A 145 -13.06 -17.63 6.88
N GLY A 146 -13.17 -16.53 7.64
CA GLY A 146 -13.90 -16.49 8.92
C GLY A 146 -15.39 -16.79 8.75
N PHE A 147 -16.04 -16.21 7.73
CA PHE A 147 -17.43 -16.51 7.38
C PHE A 147 -17.64 -17.98 7.00
N VAL A 148 -16.75 -18.56 6.20
CA VAL A 148 -16.81 -19.99 5.85
C VAL A 148 -16.64 -20.86 7.10
N SER A 149 -15.67 -20.54 7.94
CA SER A 149 -15.39 -21.29 9.18
C SER A 149 -16.56 -21.22 10.15
N TYR A 150 -17.16 -20.04 10.32
CA TYR A 150 -18.35 -19.85 11.14
C TYR A 150 -19.57 -20.57 10.57
N GLY A 151 -19.78 -20.50 9.25
CA GLY A 151 -20.85 -21.25 8.57
C GLY A 151 -20.72 -22.76 8.79
N LEU A 152 -19.50 -23.31 8.69
CA LEU A 152 -19.23 -24.72 8.99
C LEU A 152 -19.49 -25.06 10.46
N TYR A 153 -19.07 -24.20 11.40
CA TYR A 153 -19.35 -24.37 12.82
C TYR A 153 -20.86 -24.44 13.06
N GLN A 154 -21.64 -23.52 12.50
CA GLN A 154 -23.08 -23.47 12.72
C GLN A 154 -23.83 -24.67 12.15
N VAL A 155 -23.39 -25.18 11.00
CA VAL A 155 -23.94 -26.41 10.41
C VAL A 155 -23.62 -27.64 11.29
N SER A 156 -22.47 -27.65 11.97
CA SER A 156 -22.13 -28.73 12.90
C SER A 156 -23.03 -28.78 14.14
N GLU A 157 -23.51 -27.64 14.64
CA GLU A 157 -24.44 -27.57 15.78
C GLU A 157 -25.92 -27.68 15.37
N SER A 158 -26.28 -27.37 14.12
CA SER A 158 -27.68 -27.30 13.67
C SER A 158 -27.84 -27.77 12.22
N ALA A 159 -27.54 -29.05 11.98
CA ALA A 159 -27.53 -29.67 10.65
C ALA A 159 -28.89 -29.60 9.90
N GLU A 160 -30.01 -29.48 10.60
CA GLU A 160 -31.35 -29.39 9.96
C GLU A 160 -31.65 -28.03 9.31
N LYS A 161 -31.01 -26.93 9.74
CA LYS A 161 -31.39 -25.58 9.30
C LYS A 161 -30.64 -25.12 8.05
N LEU A 162 -29.43 -25.62 7.81
CA LEU A 162 -28.58 -25.22 6.69
C LEU A 162 -27.80 -26.43 6.15
N PRO A 163 -28.12 -26.93 4.94
CA PRO A 163 -27.34 -28.00 4.34
C PRO A 163 -25.92 -27.52 4.00
N VAL A 164 -24.92 -28.33 4.36
CA VAL A 164 -23.48 -28.08 4.11
C VAL A 164 -23.22 -27.68 2.65
N SER A 165 -23.94 -28.29 1.72
CA SER A 165 -23.80 -28.03 0.28
C SER A 165 -24.05 -26.58 -0.09
N VAL A 166 -25.06 -25.93 0.49
CA VAL A 166 -25.40 -24.52 0.17
C VAL A 166 -24.31 -23.58 0.68
N VAL A 167 -23.83 -23.79 1.91
CA VAL A 167 -22.75 -22.99 2.50
C VAL A 167 -21.46 -23.17 1.69
N ALA A 168 -21.10 -24.40 1.33
CA ALA A 168 -19.91 -24.70 0.54
C ALA A 168 -19.99 -24.08 -0.87
N SER A 169 -21.12 -24.22 -1.57
CA SER A 169 -21.31 -23.67 -2.91
C SER A 169 -21.31 -22.14 -2.92
N ALA A 170 -22.02 -21.49 -2.00
CA ALA A 170 -22.05 -20.04 -1.90
C ALA A 170 -20.66 -19.46 -1.58
N SER A 171 -19.95 -20.09 -0.65
CA SER A 171 -18.59 -19.70 -0.27
C SER A 171 -17.60 -19.89 -1.41
N GLY A 172 -17.68 -21.00 -2.15
CA GLY A 172 -16.82 -21.27 -3.29
C GLY A 172 -16.94 -20.21 -4.39
N VAL A 173 -18.17 -19.84 -4.77
CA VAL A 173 -18.42 -18.79 -5.77
C VAL A 173 -17.84 -17.45 -5.31
N LEU A 174 -18.09 -17.08 -4.04
CA LEU A 174 -17.62 -15.82 -3.47
C LEU A 174 -16.09 -15.74 -3.43
N ILE A 175 -15.42 -16.82 -3.00
CA ILE A 175 -13.95 -16.91 -2.98
C ILE A 175 -13.38 -16.85 -4.40
N SER A 176 -13.96 -17.59 -5.36
CA SER A 176 -13.50 -17.57 -6.76
C SER A 176 -13.63 -16.19 -7.39
N PHE A 177 -14.73 -15.47 -7.11
CA PHE A 177 -14.93 -14.11 -7.60
C PHE A 177 -13.87 -13.16 -7.03
N ILE A 178 -13.68 -13.18 -5.71
CA ILE A 178 -12.69 -12.35 -5.01
C ILE A 178 -11.26 -12.63 -5.53
N GLY A 179 -10.89 -13.91 -5.62
CA GLY A 179 -9.57 -14.32 -6.12
C GLY A 179 -9.33 -13.90 -7.57
N GLY A 180 -10.35 -14.04 -8.43
CA GLY A 180 -10.28 -13.63 -9.83
C GLY A 180 -10.10 -12.12 -10.00
N SER A 181 -10.92 -11.32 -9.30
CA SER A 181 -10.79 -9.86 -9.32
C SER A 181 -9.41 -9.39 -8.84
N PHE A 182 -8.87 -10.03 -7.80
CA PHE A 182 -7.54 -9.67 -7.29
C PHE A 182 -6.41 -10.00 -8.26
N LEU A 183 -6.47 -11.15 -8.94
CA LEU A 183 -5.46 -11.48 -9.95
C LEU A 183 -5.39 -10.42 -11.05
N VAL A 184 -6.54 -9.89 -11.47
CA VAL A 184 -6.63 -8.83 -12.50
C VAL A 184 -6.02 -7.53 -12.00
N ILE A 185 -6.38 -7.09 -10.80
CA ILE A 185 -5.86 -5.85 -10.20
C ILE A 185 -4.34 -5.97 -9.98
N TYR A 186 -3.88 -7.08 -9.40
CA TYR A 186 -2.46 -7.34 -9.16
C TYR A 186 -1.65 -7.32 -10.46
N ARG A 187 -2.15 -7.96 -11.52
CA ARG A 187 -1.49 -7.94 -12.84
C ARG A 187 -1.42 -6.52 -13.41
N SER A 188 -2.49 -5.73 -13.28
CA SER A 188 -2.52 -4.33 -13.74
C SER A 188 -1.47 -3.49 -13.02
N ILE A 189 -1.40 -3.63 -11.70
CA ILE A 189 -0.43 -2.96 -10.84
C ILE A 189 1.02 -3.33 -11.21
N LEU A 190 1.30 -4.62 -11.37
CA LEU A 190 2.65 -5.07 -11.72
C LEU A 190 3.06 -4.55 -13.11
N ALA A 191 2.13 -4.52 -14.06
CA ALA A 191 2.38 -3.99 -15.39
C ALA A 191 2.70 -2.48 -15.34
N GLN A 192 1.97 -1.72 -14.53
CA GLN A 192 2.25 -0.30 -14.27
C GLN A 192 3.62 -0.12 -13.63
N SER A 193 3.92 -0.87 -12.56
CA SER A 193 5.18 -0.80 -11.82
C SER A 193 6.40 -1.06 -12.70
N LYS A 194 6.32 -2.03 -13.63
CA LYS A 194 7.42 -2.29 -14.58
C LYS A 194 7.71 -1.11 -15.51
N GLY A 195 6.67 -0.46 -16.03
CA GLY A 195 6.83 0.74 -16.85
C GLY A 195 7.53 1.86 -16.07
N TYR A 196 7.15 2.02 -14.82
CA TYR A 196 7.72 3.03 -13.93
C TYR A 196 9.19 2.78 -13.54
N VAL A 197 9.56 1.54 -13.19
CA VAL A 197 10.97 1.20 -12.90
C VAL A 197 11.87 1.49 -14.11
N SER A 198 11.40 1.17 -15.33
CA SER A 198 12.16 1.48 -16.54
C SER A 198 12.38 2.99 -16.73
N VAL A 199 11.39 3.83 -16.40
CA VAL A 199 11.55 5.29 -16.44
C VAL A 199 12.54 5.77 -15.39
N LEU A 200 12.49 5.24 -14.17
CA LEU A 200 13.42 5.58 -13.10
C LEU A 200 14.86 5.21 -13.47
N GLU A 201 15.08 4.00 -14.01
CA GLU A 201 16.39 3.55 -14.49
C GLU A 201 16.95 4.47 -15.58
N ARG A 202 16.11 4.89 -16.53
CA ARG A 202 16.49 5.84 -17.59
C ARG A 202 16.89 7.19 -17.03
N ILE A 203 16.11 7.74 -16.09
CA ILE A 203 16.43 9.02 -15.44
C ILE A 203 17.74 8.95 -14.65
N ASN A 204 17.97 7.84 -13.94
CA ASN A 204 19.21 7.62 -13.23
C ASN A 204 20.41 7.52 -14.20
N ALA A 205 20.28 6.77 -15.29
CA ALA A 205 21.29 6.68 -16.34
C ALA A 205 21.62 8.04 -16.97
N VAL A 206 20.59 8.85 -17.25
CA VAL A 206 20.77 10.23 -17.73
C VAL A 206 21.49 11.08 -16.70
N GLY A 207 21.09 11.01 -15.42
CA GLY A 207 21.73 11.76 -14.34
C GLY A 207 23.22 11.44 -14.21
N MET A 208 23.57 10.15 -14.26
CA MET A 208 24.97 9.70 -14.27
C MET A 208 25.72 10.21 -15.51
N ALA A 209 25.10 10.17 -16.70
CA ALA A 209 25.73 10.66 -17.93
C ALA A 209 26.01 12.17 -17.87
N VAL A 210 25.08 12.97 -17.32
CA VAL A 210 25.28 14.42 -17.11
C VAL A 210 26.44 14.68 -16.17
N GLN A 211 26.54 13.95 -15.06
CA GLN A 211 27.63 14.08 -14.09
C GLN A 211 28.99 13.75 -14.72
N VAL A 212 29.09 12.66 -15.47
CA VAL A 212 30.32 12.26 -16.17
C VAL A 212 30.74 13.33 -17.19
N ILE A 213 29.80 13.87 -17.97
CA ILE A 213 30.09 14.95 -18.93
C ILE A 213 30.54 16.22 -18.21
N ALA A 214 29.96 16.53 -17.05
CA ALA A 214 30.34 17.69 -16.25
C ALA A 214 31.77 17.59 -15.69
N THR A 215 32.25 16.38 -15.40
CA THR A 215 33.63 16.13 -14.93
C THR A 215 34.70 16.18 -16.02
N ILE A 216 34.32 16.27 -17.31
CA ILE A 216 35.29 16.41 -18.41
C ILE A 216 35.96 17.79 -18.32
N PRO A 217 37.32 17.86 -18.29
CA PRO A 217 38.05 19.13 -18.20
C PRO A 217 37.73 20.07 -19.35
N GLU A 218 37.78 21.39 -19.10
CA GLU A 218 37.59 22.41 -20.14
C GLU A 218 38.73 22.41 -21.19
N SER A 219 39.84 21.70 -20.95
CA SER A 219 40.88 21.49 -21.97
C SER A 219 40.42 20.57 -23.11
N ASP A 220 39.46 19.68 -22.86
CA ASP A 220 38.95 18.71 -23.82
C ASP A 220 37.54 19.08 -24.33
N LEU A 221 37.39 20.33 -24.81
CA LEU A 221 36.13 20.88 -25.30
C LEU A 221 35.47 20.00 -26.37
N GLU A 222 36.24 19.38 -27.26
CA GLU A 222 35.72 18.53 -28.33
C GLU A 222 35.02 17.28 -27.76
N LEU A 223 35.66 16.59 -26.81
CA LEU A 223 35.09 15.42 -26.15
C LEU A 223 33.85 15.78 -25.34
N LYS A 224 33.89 16.92 -24.63
CA LYS A 224 32.76 17.43 -23.84
C LYS A 224 31.56 17.79 -24.72
N ASN A 225 31.78 18.47 -25.84
CA ASN A 225 30.73 18.85 -26.79
C ASN A 225 30.14 17.63 -27.50
N LYS A 226 30.98 16.67 -27.90
CA LYS A 226 30.54 15.40 -28.47
C LYS A 226 29.70 14.59 -27.49
N GLY A 227 30.11 14.54 -26.22
CA GLY A 227 29.35 13.91 -25.14
C GLY A 227 27.99 14.56 -24.91
N LYS A 228 27.93 15.91 -24.86
CA LYS A 228 26.67 16.67 -24.76
C LYS A 228 25.73 16.40 -25.94
N ALA A 229 26.26 16.38 -27.16
CA ALA A 229 25.48 16.11 -28.37
C ALA A 229 24.90 14.69 -28.37
N ALA A 230 25.72 13.69 -28.03
CA ALA A 230 25.28 12.30 -27.93
C ALA A 230 24.21 12.10 -26.84
N LEU A 231 24.35 12.77 -25.69
CA LEU A 231 23.35 12.75 -24.62
C LEU A 231 22.04 13.39 -25.09
N ALA A 232 22.10 14.55 -25.76
CA ALA A 232 20.92 15.22 -26.30
C ALA A 232 20.19 14.35 -27.34
N GLU A 233 20.93 13.64 -28.19
CA GLU A 233 20.35 12.70 -29.15
C GLU A 233 19.66 11.51 -28.48
N GLN A 234 20.26 10.94 -27.43
CA GLN A 234 19.63 9.85 -26.67
C GLN A 234 18.39 10.31 -25.90
N LEU A 235 18.41 11.52 -25.33
CA LEU A 235 17.24 12.11 -24.70
C LEU A 235 16.10 12.30 -25.72
N LEU A 236 16.40 12.87 -26.88
CA LEU A 236 15.43 13.00 -27.97
C LEU A 236 14.85 11.65 -28.38
N LYS A 237 15.66 10.61 -28.52
CA LYS A 237 15.17 9.25 -28.82
C LYS A 237 14.28 8.68 -27.72
N LEU A 238 14.63 8.88 -26.44
CA LEU A 238 13.84 8.44 -25.29
C LEU A 238 12.45 9.08 -25.22
N TYR A 239 12.32 10.35 -25.63
CA TYR A 239 11.05 11.09 -25.63
C TYR A 239 10.31 11.04 -26.97
N ALA A 240 10.98 10.74 -28.09
CA ALA A 240 10.38 10.64 -29.41
C ALA A 240 9.65 9.31 -29.64
N GLU A 241 9.99 8.25 -28.90
CA GLU A 241 9.18 7.03 -28.91
C GLU A 241 7.90 7.24 -28.07
N PRO A 242 6.71 7.35 -28.70
CA PRO A 242 5.47 7.40 -27.95
C PRO A 242 5.28 6.03 -27.32
N SER A 243 5.09 5.99 -25.99
CA SER A 243 4.76 4.80 -25.21
C SER A 243 3.85 3.84 -26.02
N THR A 244 4.42 2.80 -26.60
CA THR A 244 3.73 1.79 -27.40
C THR A 244 2.98 0.81 -26.50
N SER A 245 2.23 1.34 -25.53
CA SER A 245 1.30 0.57 -24.69
C SER A 245 -0.06 0.35 -25.39
N LYS A 246 -0.35 1.04 -26.51
CA LYS A 246 -1.66 0.98 -27.19
C LYS A 246 -1.84 -0.08 -28.29
N LYS A 247 -0.86 -0.92 -28.62
CA LYS A 247 -0.95 -1.86 -29.78
C LYS A 247 -1.23 -3.34 -29.47
N ALA A 248 -1.55 -3.73 -28.24
CA ALA A 248 -1.76 -5.15 -27.90
C ALA A 248 -3.23 -5.63 -27.85
N ASN A 249 -4.23 -4.82 -28.23
CA ASN A 249 -5.65 -5.21 -28.06
C ASN A 249 -6.55 -5.12 -29.31
N LYS A 250 -5.99 -5.19 -30.53
CA LYS A 250 -6.79 -5.20 -31.78
C LYS A 250 -6.71 -6.49 -32.61
N THR A 251 -6.08 -7.56 -32.11
CA THR A 251 -5.87 -8.80 -32.90
C THR A 251 -6.48 -10.06 -32.27
N LYS A 252 -7.63 -9.94 -31.59
CA LYS A 252 -8.53 -11.07 -31.33
C LYS A 252 -10.00 -10.66 -31.48
N LYS A 253 -10.37 -10.25 -32.70
CA LYS A 253 -11.75 -10.28 -33.16
C LYS A 253 -11.74 -10.46 -34.67
N LYS A 254 -11.87 -11.72 -35.11
CA LYS A 254 -12.48 -12.14 -36.36
C LYS A 254 -12.83 -13.63 -36.24
N PRO A 255 -13.86 -14.06 -36.99
CA PRO A 255 -15.09 -14.69 -36.48
C PRO A 255 -14.93 -16.11 -35.96
#